data_AF-A0ABD3PG10-F1
#
_entry.id   AF-A0ABD3PG10-F1
#
_cell.length_a   1.000
_cell.length_b   1.000
_cell.length_c   1.000
_cell.angle_alpha   90.00
_cell.angle_beta   90.00
_cell.angle_gamma   90.00
#
_symmetry.space_group_name_H-M   'P 1'
#
loop_
_entity.id
_entity.type
_entity.pdbx_description
1 polymer ?
#
loop_
_entity_poly.entity_id
_entity_poly.type
_entity_poly.pdbx_seq_one_letter_code
_entity_poly.pdbx_strand_id
1 'polypeptide(L)'
;MWEKRIQNWGDNEEKEDKSNNDEDDQDRRTPPPLVISVGQVVPHEVLGMANFNKNLFMGVRGVEAINLSHFIGAIHGIEKLMGRGRNPLRSIASKRNLQDEFDLWYILTVMGTDDETGEIIMRGLLRVNFNLLDCAPRRVVVYLNEEYCSMWLGNKSIHKTRMAINDRGGSDHARTIC
;
A
#
# COMPACT_ATOMS: atom_id res chain seq x y z
N MET A 1 -11.80 -14.07 16.00
CA MET A 1 -12.45 -12.78 15.69
C MET A 1 -13.44 -12.91 14.53
N TRP A 2 -13.12 -13.70 13.48
CA TRP A 2 -13.98 -13.94 12.32
C TRP A 2 -15.19 -14.87 12.58
N GLU A 3 -15.04 -15.92 13.39
CA GLU A 3 -16.14 -16.88 13.65
C GLU A 3 -17.33 -16.26 14.40
N LYS A 4 -17.07 -15.31 15.31
CA LYS A 4 -18.12 -14.69 16.13
C LYS A 4 -19.11 -13.83 15.34
N ARG A 5 -18.73 -13.27 14.19
CA ARG A 5 -19.63 -12.42 13.38
C ARG A 5 -20.53 -13.22 12.45
N ILE A 6 -20.07 -14.38 11.96
CA ILE A 6 -20.87 -15.22 11.06
C ILE A 6 -21.96 -15.97 11.83
N GLN A 7 -21.66 -16.43 13.07
CA GLN A 7 -22.66 -17.08 13.94
C GLN A 7 -23.80 -16.13 14.35
N ASN A 8 -23.48 -14.88 14.67
CA ASN A 8 -24.49 -13.89 15.08
C ASN A 8 -25.44 -13.44 13.95
N TRP A 9 -25.15 -13.77 12.68
CA TRP A 9 -26.07 -13.48 11.57
C TRP A 9 -27.12 -14.58 11.41
N GLY A 10 -26.76 -15.85 11.67
CA GLY A 10 -27.69 -16.98 11.57
C GLY A 10 -28.63 -17.11 12.77
N ASP A 11 -28.17 -16.73 13.96
CA ASP A 11 -28.94 -16.93 15.21
C ASP A 11 -30.05 -15.88 15.44
N ASN A 12 -30.09 -14.80 14.64
CA ASN A 12 -31.05 -13.70 14.79
C ASN A 12 -32.30 -13.84 13.90
N GLU A 13 -32.37 -14.80 12.98
CA GLU A 13 -33.56 -15.01 12.13
C GLU A 13 -34.62 -15.93 12.77
N GLU A 14 -34.32 -16.64 13.86
CA GLU A 14 -35.24 -17.63 14.45
C GLU A 14 -35.99 -17.17 15.71
N LYS A 15 -35.96 -15.89 16.09
CA LYS A 15 -36.66 -15.39 17.30
C LYS A 15 -37.41 -14.08 17.10
N GLU A 16 -38.35 -14.05 16.15
CA GLU A 16 -39.44 -13.07 16.18
C GLU A 16 -40.79 -13.81 16.31
N ASP A 17 -41.15 -14.15 17.55
CA ASP A 17 -42.55 -14.24 17.96
C ASP A 17 -42.64 -14.27 19.49
N LYS A 18 -42.92 -13.09 20.10
CA LYS A 18 -43.88 -12.86 21.22
C LYS A 18 -43.57 -11.60 22.04
N SER A 19 -44.49 -10.63 21.88
CA SER A 19 -45.09 -9.73 22.88
C SER A 19 -44.24 -8.97 23.93
N ASN A 20 -44.38 -7.64 23.86
CA ASN A 20 -44.46 -6.63 24.93
C ASN A 20 -43.32 -6.50 25.95
N ASN A 21 -42.60 -5.37 25.89
CA ASN A 21 -42.68 -4.31 26.91
C ASN A 21 -41.89 -3.07 26.44
N ASP A 22 -42.47 -1.90 26.74
CA ASP A 22 -41.80 -0.61 26.72
C ASP A 22 -40.56 -0.61 27.66
N GLU A 23 -39.55 0.21 27.34
CA GLU A 23 -38.25 0.42 28.02
C GLU A 23 -37.06 -0.45 27.58
N ASP A 24 -36.58 -0.31 26.32
CA ASP A 24 -35.15 -0.44 26.01
C ASP A 24 -34.80 0.18 24.64
N ASP A 25 -34.69 1.51 24.55
CA ASP A 25 -34.13 2.20 23.37
C ASP A 25 -32.68 2.65 23.62
N GLN A 26 -31.92 1.82 24.35
CA GLN A 26 -30.48 1.96 24.45
C GLN A 26 -29.81 0.89 23.57
N ASP A 27 -29.04 1.36 22.59
CA ASP A 27 -28.02 0.59 21.85
C ASP A 27 -28.41 -0.07 20.52
N ARG A 28 -29.25 0.57 19.69
CA ARG A 28 -29.09 0.43 18.22
C ARG A 28 -27.98 1.35 17.73
N ARG A 29 -26.73 1.10 18.14
CA ARG A 29 -25.58 1.72 17.45
C ARG A 29 -25.60 1.24 16.01
N THR A 30 -25.81 2.16 15.08
CA THR A 30 -25.60 1.86 13.67
C THR A 30 -24.18 1.31 13.51
N PRO A 31 -24.01 0.17 12.81
CA PRO A 31 -22.68 -0.37 12.62
C PRO A 31 -21.80 0.67 11.92
N PRO A 32 -20.51 0.74 12.27
CA PRO A 32 -19.61 1.69 11.65
C PRO A 32 -19.58 1.47 10.13
N PRO A 33 -19.48 2.54 9.33
CA PRO A 33 -19.48 2.42 7.88
C PRO A 33 -18.32 1.53 7.39
N LEU A 34 -18.63 0.62 6.47
CA LEU A 34 -17.68 -0.27 5.84
C LEU A 34 -16.87 0.47 4.77
N VAL A 35 -15.55 0.44 4.91
CA VAL A 35 -14.61 0.98 3.93
C VAL A 35 -13.73 -0.15 3.41
N ILE A 36 -13.75 -0.37 2.09
CA ILE A 36 -12.90 -1.36 1.43
C ILE A 36 -11.84 -0.62 0.61
N SER A 37 -10.58 -0.76 1.00
CA SER A 37 -9.43 -0.19 0.28
C SER A 37 -8.75 -1.26 -0.57
N VAL A 38 -8.88 -1.14 -1.89
CA VAL A 38 -8.31 -2.08 -2.86
C VAL A 38 -7.11 -1.45 -3.56
N GLY A 39 -6.06 -2.23 -3.78
CA GLY A 39 -4.97 -1.78 -4.65
C GLY A 39 -3.78 -2.71 -4.72
N GLN A 40 -2.75 -2.26 -5.43
CA GLN A 40 -1.51 -2.99 -5.63
C GLN A 40 -0.41 -2.56 -4.66
N VAL A 41 0.27 -3.53 -4.04
CA VAL A 41 1.44 -3.30 -3.22
C VAL A 41 2.67 -3.34 -4.12
N VAL A 42 3.16 -2.16 -4.49
CA VAL A 42 4.39 -1.98 -5.25
C VAL A 42 5.38 -1.11 -4.46
N PRO A 43 6.69 -1.29 -4.61
CA PRO A 43 7.66 -0.36 -4.05
C PRO A 43 7.41 1.07 -4.55
N HIS A 44 7.56 2.04 -3.64
CA HIS A 44 7.14 3.42 -3.87
C HIS A 44 8.17 4.41 -3.32
N GLU A 45 8.51 5.42 -4.12
CA GLU A 45 9.57 6.38 -3.83
C GLU A 45 9.30 7.26 -2.61
N VAL A 46 8.05 7.70 -2.42
CA VAL A 46 7.66 8.56 -1.29
C VAL A 46 7.37 7.78 0.00
N LEU A 47 6.59 6.69 -0.06
CA LEU A 47 6.09 5.98 1.12
C LEU A 47 6.77 4.64 1.41
N GLY A 48 7.76 4.28 0.59
CA GLY A 48 8.47 3.01 0.62
C GLY A 48 7.69 1.88 -0.06
N MET A 49 6.45 1.66 0.35
CA MET A 49 5.51 0.78 -0.34
C MET A 49 4.29 1.59 -0.78
N ALA A 50 3.59 1.19 -1.83
CA ALA A 50 2.29 1.73 -2.24
C ALA A 50 1.16 1.06 -1.42
N ASN A 51 -0.07 1.54 -1.60
CA ASN A 51 -1.28 0.98 -1.01
C ASN A 51 -1.30 0.95 0.55
N PHE A 52 -2.25 0.21 1.13
CA PHE A 52 -2.61 0.24 2.54
C PHE A 52 -3.06 1.66 2.95
N ASN A 53 -2.64 2.15 4.11
CA ASN A 53 -2.91 3.52 4.57
C ASN A 53 -2.49 4.62 3.59
N LYS A 54 -1.71 4.34 2.53
CA LYS A 54 -1.44 5.32 1.47
C LYS A 54 -2.73 5.80 0.80
N ASN A 55 -3.67 4.90 0.53
CA ASN A 55 -4.88 5.24 -0.22
C ASN A 55 -5.75 6.22 0.57
N LEU A 56 -5.87 6.01 1.88
CA LEU A 56 -6.63 6.89 2.76
C LEU A 56 -5.84 8.16 3.07
N PHE A 57 -4.56 8.02 3.42
CA PHE A 57 -3.74 9.14 3.87
C PHE A 57 -3.36 10.11 2.75
N MET A 58 -3.04 9.63 1.55
CA MET A 58 -2.69 10.48 0.40
C MET A 58 -3.85 10.64 -0.56
N GLY A 59 -4.60 9.56 -0.79
CA GLY A 59 -5.63 9.54 -1.82
C GLY A 59 -6.88 10.33 -1.44
N VAL A 60 -7.21 10.45 -0.15
CA VAL A 60 -8.44 11.11 0.30
C VAL A 60 -8.19 12.42 1.07
N ARG A 61 -6.99 12.65 1.64
CA ARG A 61 -6.72 13.82 2.50
C ARG A 61 -6.33 15.12 1.77
N GLY A 62 -6.35 15.12 0.44
CA GLY A 62 -6.12 16.32 -0.37
C GLY A 62 -4.66 16.79 -0.44
N VAL A 63 -4.48 18.00 -0.98
CA VAL A 63 -3.17 18.53 -1.42
C VAL A 63 -2.17 18.73 -0.27
N GLU A 64 -2.64 19.07 0.92
CA GLU A 64 -1.76 19.30 2.08
C GLU A 64 -1.05 18.00 2.50
N ALA A 65 -1.79 16.89 2.57
CA ALA A 65 -1.22 15.58 2.89
C ALA A 65 -0.23 15.13 1.82
N ILE A 66 -0.54 15.38 0.54
CA ILE A 66 0.36 15.10 -0.59
C ILE A 66 1.65 15.91 -0.42
N ASN A 67 1.57 17.23 -0.30
CA ASN A 67 2.73 18.11 -0.20
C ASN A 67 3.61 17.78 1.01
N LEU A 68 2.98 17.61 2.18
CA LEU A 68 3.70 17.23 3.41
C LEU A 68 4.46 15.91 3.23
N SER A 69 3.82 14.93 2.60
CA SER A 69 4.45 13.63 2.39
C SER A 69 5.63 13.66 1.44
N HIS A 70 5.51 14.42 0.35
CA HIS A 70 6.58 14.61 -0.62
C HIS A 70 7.75 15.35 0.01
N PHE A 71 7.49 16.38 0.82
CA PHE A 71 8.52 17.13 1.53
C PHE A 71 9.29 16.25 2.51
N ILE A 72 8.59 15.52 3.39
CA ILE A 72 9.23 14.60 4.34
C ILE A 72 9.95 13.47 3.59
N GLY A 73 9.37 12.97 2.50
CA GLY A 73 9.94 11.92 1.68
C GLY A 73 11.27 12.34 1.06
N ALA A 74 11.31 13.56 0.51
CA ALA A 74 12.50 14.15 -0.06
C ALA A 74 13.62 14.32 0.99
N ILE A 75 13.29 14.78 2.20
CA ILE A 75 14.26 14.94 3.30
C ILE A 75 14.79 13.59 3.78
N HIS A 76 13.91 12.59 3.93
CA HIS A 76 14.33 11.28 4.43
C HIS A 76 15.18 10.50 3.43
N GLY A 77 14.98 10.77 2.13
CA GLY A 77 15.75 10.20 1.04
C GLY A 77 15.15 8.91 0.50
N ILE A 78 15.03 8.85 -0.83
CA ILE A 78 14.43 7.72 -1.55
C ILE A 78 15.14 6.40 -1.27
N GLU A 79 16.45 6.42 -1.09
CA GLU A 79 17.28 5.23 -0.86
C GLU A 79 16.97 4.53 0.47
N LYS A 80 16.48 5.31 1.44
CA LYS A 80 16.04 4.84 2.76
C LYS A 80 14.55 4.47 2.77
N LEU A 81 13.76 5.01 1.85
CA LEU A 81 12.32 4.76 1.78
C LEU A 81 11.97 3.58 0.89
N MET A 82 12.46 3.57 -0.35
CA MET A 82 12.04 2.66 -1.41
C MET A 82 12.03 1.20 -0.96
N GLY A 83 10.90 0.52 -1.17
CA GLY A 83 10.72 -0.89 -0.82
C GLY A 83 10.57 -1.18 0.68
N ARG A 84 10.61 -0.17 1.57
CA ARG A 84 10.58 -0.39 3.03
C ARG A 84 9.23 -0.01 3.63
N GLY A 85 8.52 -1.02 4.15
CA GLY A 85 7.23 -0.83 4.82
C GLY A 85 7.30 -0.12 6.18
N ARG A 86 8.45 -0.18 6.86
CA ARG A 86 8.70 0.52 8.13
C ARG A 86 9.52 1.78 7.88
N ASN A 87 8.88 2.94 7.97
CA ASN A 87 9.52 4.25 7.84
C ASN A 87 8.74 5.34 8.60
N PRO A 88 9.32 6.54 8.82
CA PRO A 88 8.66 7.61 9.57
C PRO A 88 7.34 8.07 8.96
N LEU A 89 7.26 8.14 7.63
CA LEU A 89 6.03 8.52 6.92
C LEU A 89 4.91 7.50 7.12
N ARG A 90 5.22 6.20 7.08
CA ARG A 90 4.26 5.13 7.39
C ARG A 90 3.80 5.16 8.84
N SER A 91 4.69 5.55 9.75
CA SER A 91 4.33 5.77 11.16
C SER A 91 3.33 6.93 11.26
N ILE A 92 3.61 8.08 10.63
CA ILE A 92 2.69 9.23 10.58
C ILE A 92 1.36 8.85 9.94
N ALA A 93 1.38 8.10 8.84
CA ALA A 93 0.18 7.67 8.14
C ALA A 93 -0.69 6.69 8.93
N SER A 94 -0.12 6.02 9.93
CA SER A 94 -0.82 5.04 10.77
C SER A 94 -1.10 5.56 12.18
N LYS A 95 -0.77 6.84 12.49
CA LYS A 95 -0.99 7.43 13.82
C LYS A 95 -2.46 7.61 14.18
N ARG A 96 -3.34 7.82 13.19
CA ARG A 96 -4.79 7.86 13.43
C ARG A 96 -5.33 6.46 13.22
N ASN A 97 -5.93 5.90 14.26
CA ASN A 97 -6.53 4.58 14.21
C ASN A 97 -7.91 4.67 13.54
N LEU A 98 -7.93 4.66 12.20
CA LEU A 98 -9.17 4.75 11.42
C LEU A 98 -10.12 3.56 11.67
N GLN A 99 -9.62 2.49 12.29
CA GLN A 99 -10.44 1.33 12.69
C GLN A 99 -11.41 1.63 13.83
N ASP A 100 -11.21 2.74 14.56
CA ASP A 100 -12.13 3.17 15.60
C ASP A 100 -13.37 3.88 15.01
N GLU A 101 -13.28 4.35 13.77
CA GLU A 101 -14.33 5.11 13.06
C GLU A 101 -15.00 4.31 11.94
N PHE A 102 -14.29 3.34 11.35
CA PHE A 102 -14.73 2.59 10.17
C PHE A 102 -14.47 1.08 10.33
N ASP A 103 -15.37 0.25 9.78
CA ASP A 103 -15.03 -1.16 9.52
C ASP A 103 -14.14 -1.20 8.27
N LEU A 104 -12.83 -1.29 8.47
CA LEU A 104 -11.84 -1.02 7.43
C LEU A 104 -11.15 -2.29 6.93
N TRP A 105 -11.37 -2.59 5.64
CA TRP A 105 -10.88 -3.79 4.96
C TRP A 105 -9.86 -3.41 3.89
N TYR A 106 -8.78 -4.18 3.79
CA TYR A 106 -7.75 -3.99 2.76
C TYR A 106 -7.66 -5.20 1.85
N ILE A 107 -7.74 -4.96 0.55
CA ILE A 107 -7.44 -5.96 -0.48
C ILE A 107 -6.11 -5.54 -1.11
N LEU A 108 -5.05 -6.25 -0.71
CA LEU A 108 -3.68 -5.99 -1.13
C LEU A 108 -3.29 -6.99 -2.21
N THR A 109 -3.12 -6.51 -3.44
CA THR A 109 -2.74 -7.35 -4.57
C THR A 109 -1.27 -7.13 -4.92
N VAL A 110 -0.64 -8.17 -5.44
CA VAL A 110 0.76 -8.10 -5.90
C VAL A 110 0.78 -8.50 -7.35
N MET A 111 1.37 -7.64 -8.17
CA MET A 111 1.65 -7.93 -9.57
C MET A 111 3.13 -8.26 -9.73
N GLY A 112 3.45 -9.12 -10.68
CA GLY A 112 4.81 -9.33 -11.16
C GLY A 112 4.78 -9.74 -12.62
N THR A 113 5.92 -9.63 -13.28
CA THR A 113 6.07 -10.05 -14.67
C THR A 113 6.17 -11.57 -14.72
N ASP A 114 5.46 -12.22 -15.63
CA ASP A 114 5.63 -13.64 -15.93
C ASP A 114 6.95 -13.87 -16.68
N ASP A 115 7.69 -14.90 -16.27
CA ASP A 115 9.05 -15.13 -16.78
C ASP A 115 9.07 -15.73 -18.20
N GLU A 116 7.97 -16.35 -18.63
CA GLU A 116 7.85 -16.99 -19.95
C GLU A 116 7.19 -16.06 -20.96
N THR A 117 6.11 -15.37 -20.57
CA THR A 117 5.34 -14.51 -21.48
C THR A 117 5.76 -13.04 -21.43
N GLY A 118 6.40 -12.60 -20.35
CA GLY A 118 6.72 -11.19 -20.11
C GLY A 118 5.50 -10.33 -19.74
N GLU A 119 4.32 -10.92 -19.58
CA GLU A 119 3.10 -10.20 -19.22
C GLU A 119 3.02 -9.90 -17.72
N ILE A 120 2.30 -8.85 -17.33
CA ILE A 120 2.07 -8.54 -15.92
C ILE A 120 0.93 -9.40 -15.38
N ILE A 121 1.25 -10.31 -14.46
CA ILE A 121 0.29 -11.22 -13.83
C ILE A 121 0.14 -10.94 -12.33
N MET A 122 -1.03 -11.27 -11.78
CA MET A 122 -1.24 -11.21 -10.34
C MET A 122 -0.51 -12.38 -9.67
N ARG A 123 0.57 -12.09 -8.94
CA ARG A 123 1.41 -13.09 -8.24
C ARG A 123 0.84 -13.51 -6.88
N GLY A 124 -0.23 -12.86 -6.39
CA GLY A 124 -0.97 -13.24 -5.18
C GLY A 124 -1.28 -12.07 -4.24
N LEU A 125 -1.58 -12.40 -2.97
CA LEU A 125 -1.92 -11.41 -1.93
C LEU A 125 -0.73 -10.92 -1.08
N LEU A 126 0.42 -11.59 -1.04
CA LEU A 126 1.57 -11.18 -0.19
C LEU A 126 2.93 -11.70 -0.72
N ARG A 127 3.37 -11.25 -1.90
CA ARG A 127 4.75 -11.42 -2.39
C ARG A 127 5.34 -10.05 -2.73
N VAL A 128 6.66 -9.87 -2.62
CA VAL A 128 7.31 -8.58 -2.89
C VAL A 128 8.04 -8.63 -4.23
N ASN A 129 7.88 -7.58 -5.03
CA ASN A 129 8.48 -7.45 -6.36
C ASN A 129 9.86 -6.78 -6.22
N PHE A 130 10.92 -7.58 -6.08
CA PHE A 130 12.30 -7.11 -5.98
C PHE A 130 13.18 -7.88 -6.95
N ASN A 131 14.03 -7.16 -7.69
CA ASN A 131 15.03 -7.74 -8.59
C ASN A 131 16.42 -7.49 -8.02
N LEU A 132 16.93 -8.46 -7.26
CA LEU A 132 18.27 -8.37 -6.69
C LEU A 132 19.30 -8.59 -7.80
N LEU A 133 20.30 -7.71 -7.89
CA LEU A 133 21.42 -7.85 -8.82
C LEU A 133 22.65 -8.34 -8.07
N ASP A 134 23.39 -9.25 -8.70
CA ASP A 134 24.63 -9.79 -8.12
C ASP A 134 25.73 -8.73 -7.98
N CYS A 135 25.74 -7.74 -8.88
CA CYS A 135 26.69 -6.63 -8.82
C CYS A 135 26.05 -5.33 -9.32
N ALA A 136 26.62 -4.21 -8.88
CA ALA A 136 26.12 -2.90 -9.27
C ALA A 136 26.51 -2.55 -10.72
N PRO A 137 25.55 -2.30 -11.63
CA PRO A 137 25.87 -1.88 -12.99
C PRO A 137 26.52 -0.48 -13.02
N ARG A 138 27.51 -0.31 -13.90
CA ARG A 138 28.13 1.01 -14.18
C ARG A 138 27.23 1.93 -15.00
N ARG A 139 26.36 1.37 -15.82
CA ARG A 139 25.44 2.09 -16.72
C ARG A 139 24.13 1.33 -16.78
N VAL A 140 23.02 2.06 -16.75
CA VAL A 140 21.67 1.51 -16.88
C VAL A 140 20.95 2.28 -17.98
N VAL A 141 20.34 1.56 -18.91
CA VAL A 141 19.47 2.11 -19.94
C VAL A 141 18.07 1.57 -19.68
N VAL A 142 17.10 2.45 -19.56
CA VAL A 142 15.69 2.07 -19.35
C VAL A 142 14.90 2.45 -20.59
N TYR A 143 14.20 1.46 -21.15
CA TYR A 143 13.22 1.69 -22.19
C TYR A 143 11.88 2.09 -21.56
N LEU A 144 11.34 3.21 -22.00
CA LEU A 144 10.03 3.71 -21.59
C LEU A 144 9.08 3.61 -22.77
N ASN A 145 7.99 2.85 -22.62
CA ASN A 145 6.96 2.71 -23.63
C ASN A 145 6.01 3.94 -23.63
N GLU A 146 4.98 3.89 -24.48
CA GLU A 146 4.01 4.98 -24.67
C GLU A 146 3.21 5.33 -23.40
N GLU A 147 3.20 4.50 -22.36
CA GLU A 147 2.49 4.80 -21.10
C GLU A 147 3.20 5.92 -20.30
N TYR A 148 4.46 6.20 -20.60
CA TYR A 148 5.29 7.19 -19.90
C TYR A 148 5.27 8.56 -20.59
N CYS A 149 4.08 9.15 -20.74
CA CYS A 149 3.87 10.42 -21.47
C CYS A 149 4.40 11.69 -20.78
N SER A 150 5.03 11.60 -19.60
CA SER A 150 5.48 12.79 -18.87
C SER A 150 6.79 12.55 -18.14
N MET A 151 7.54 13.62 -17.88
CA MET A 151 8.73 13.56 -17.04
C MET A 151 8.42 13.03 -15.63
N TRP A 152 7.25 13.34 -15.08
CA TRP A 152 6.81 12.81 -13.79
C TRP A 152 6.73 11.27 -13.78
N LEU A 153 6.10 10.69 -14.80
CA LEU A 153 6.02 9.23 -14.95
C LEU A 153 7.39 8.64 -15.30
N GLY A 154 8.11 9.25 -16.23
CA GLY A 154 9.43 8.81 -16.67
C GLY A 154 10.45 8.76 -15.53
N ASN A 155 10.37 9.69 -14.56
CA ASN A 155 11.26 9.72 -13.40
C ASN A 155 11.15 8.47 -12.51
N LYS A 156 10.05 7.70 -12.61
CA LYS A 156 9.95 6.39 -11.93
C LYS A 156 11.05 5.42 -12.35
N SER A 157 11.54 5.51 -13.59
CA SER A 157 12.68 4.70 -14.03
C SER A 157 13.96 5.04 -13.27
N ILE A 158 14.21 6.32 -13.02
CA ILE A 158 15.33 6.80 -12.23
C ILE A 158 15.19 6.32 -10.79
N HIS A 159 14.00 6.46 -10.19
CA HIS A 159 13.72 5.99 -8.83
C HIS A 159 14.01 4.50 -8.63
N LYS A 160 13.64 3.65 -9.60
CA LYS A 160 13.83 2.19 -9.54
C LYS A 160 15.29 1.76 -9.74
N THR A 161 16.02 2.49 -10.59
CA THR A 161 17.41 2.16 -10.97
C THR A 161 18.45 2.83 -10.09
N ARG A 162 18.09 3.89 -9.36
CA ARG A 162 18.98 4.61 -8.45
C ARG A 162 19.63 3.71 -7.41
N MET A 163 18.87 2.76 -6.85
CA MET A 163 19.35 1.79 -5.86
C MET A 163 20.29 0.72 -6.45
N ALA A 164 20.30 0.57 -7.78
CA ALA A 164 21.11 -0.40 -8.50
C ALA A 164 22.52 0.11 -8.76
N ILE A 165 22.67 1.40 -9.04
CA ILE A 165 23.93 2.01 -9.48
C ILE A 165 24.80 2.35 -8.27
N ASN A 166 26.06 1.88 -8.27
CA ASN A 166 27.03 2.19 -7.22
C ASN A 166 27.72 3.52 -7.52
N ASP A 167 27.48 4.50 -6.67
CA ASP A 167 28.17 5.79 -6.66
C ASP A 167 29.55 5.65 -6.01
N ARG A 168 30.51 5.06 -6.75
CA ARG A 168 31.95 5.09 -6.43
C ARG A 168 32.30 4.80 -4.96
N GLY A 169 31.68 3.79 -4.35
CA GLY A 169 32.14 3.30 -3.05
C GLY A 169 31.08 2.57 -2.24
N GLY A 170 31.13 1.24 -2.27
CA GLY A 170 30.61 0.41 -1.18
C GLY A 170 29.42 -0.50 -1.50
N SER A 171 29.71 -1.80 -1.32
CA SER A 171 28.82 -2.96 -1.19
C SER A 171 28.44 -3.71 -2.47
N ASP A 172 28.91 -4.96 -2.52
CA ASP A 172 28.79 -5.95 -3.60
C ASP A 172 27.37 -6.51 -3.79
N HIS A 173 26.32 -5.81 -3.34
CA HIS A 173 24.94 -6.28 -3.44
C HIS A 173 24.01 -5.14 -3.83
N ALA A 174 23.92 -4.88 -5.14
CA ALA A 174 22.99 -3.90 -5.69
C ALA A 174 21.57 -4.45 -5.63
N ARG A 175 20.65 -3.70 -5.01
CA ARG A 175 19.24 -4.08 -4.95
C ARG A 175 18.48 -3.22 -5.94
N THR A 176 18.07 -3.81 -7.07
CA THR A 176 17.13 -3.13 -7.96
C THR A 176 15.71 -3.47 -7.56
N ILE A 177 14.83 -2.50 -7.73
CA ILE A 177 13.45 -2.63 -7.33
C ILE A 177 12.62 -2.43 -8.60
N CYS A 178 12.17 -3.53 -9.20
CA CYS A 178 11.29 -3.51 -10.37
C CYS A 178 9.86 -3.84 -9.98
#